data_AF-A0A381SK44-F1
#
_entry.id   AF-A0A381SK44-F1
#
_cell.length_a   1.000
_cell.length_b   1.000
_cell.length_c   1.000
_cell.angle_alpha   90.00
_cell.angle_beta   90.00
_cell.angle_gamma   90.00
#
_symmetry.space_group_name_H-M   'P 1'
#
loop_
_entity.id
_entity.type
_entity.pdbx_description
1 polymer ?
#
loop_
_entity_poly.entity_id
_entity_poly.type
_entity_poly.pdbx_seq_one_letter_code
_entity_poly.pdbx_strand_id
1 'polypeptide(L)' 'MIPKAQACIDAVAGGVASAHMVDGRVPHVVLLELFTDAGIGTMVRPADPTVAAGVPTVEDGP' A
#
# COMPACT_ATOMS: atom_id res chain seq x y z
N MET A 1 -6.64 -15.16 -2.25
CA MET A 1 -6.23 -13.77 -1.94
C MET A 1 -7.36 -12.91 -1.36
N ILE A 2 -8.63 -13.24 -1.63
CA ILE A 2 -9.81 -12.50 -1.15
C ILE A 2 -9.76 -12.09 0.33
N PRO A 3 -9.56 -12.99 1.32
CA PRO A 3 -9.59 -12.58 2.72
C PRO A 3 -8.44 -11.64 3.12
N LYS A 4 -7.26 -11.77 2.47
CA LYS A 4 -6.12 -10.90 2.73
C LYS A 4 -6.37 -9.49 2.20
N ALA A 5 -6.94 -9.39 0.99
CA ALA A 5 -7.30 -8.12 0.40
C ALA A 5 -8.37 -7.40 1.24
N GLN A 6 -9.41 -8.13 1.67
CA GLN A 6 -10.44 -7.56 2.53
C GLN A 6 -9.87 -7.05 3.86
N ALA A 7 -9.00 -7.82 4.51
CA ALA A 7 -8.37 -7.39 5.76
C ALA A 7 -7.51 -6.13 5.59
N CYS A 8 -6.81 -5.97 4.45
CA CYS A 8 -6.05 -4.74 4.17
C CYS A 8 -6.99 -3.54 3.98
N ILE A 9 -8.11 -3.73 3.27
CA ILE A 9 -9.13 -2.70 3.07
C ILE A 9 -9.73 -2.28 4.42
N ASP A 10 -10.14 -3.25 5.23
CA ASP A 10 -10.75 -3.00 6.54
C ASP A 10 -9.78 -2.29 7.49
N ALA A 11 -8.50 -2.67 7.49
CA ALA A 11 -7.46 -2.01 8.31
C ALA A 11 -7.26 -0.54 7.92
N VAL A 12 -7.15 -0.25 6.62
CA VAL A 12 -6.99 1.11 6.11
C VAL A 12 -8.25 1.94 6.37
N ALA A 13 -9.43 1.37 6.15
CA ALA A 13 -10.71 2.01 6.49
C ALA A 13 -10.85 2.28 8.00
N GLY A 14 -10.25 1.43 8.84
CA GLY A 14 -10.17 1.58 10.29
C GLY A 14 -9.13 2.61 10.79
N GLY A 15 -8.42 3.29 9.89
CA GLY A 15 -7.49 4.38 10.22
C GLY A 15 -6.00 4.02 10.19
N VAL A 16 -5.64 2.82 9.73
CA VAL A 16 -4.23 2.49 9.46
C VAL A 16 -3.76 3.25 8.23
N ALA A 17 -2.57 3.87 8.30
CA ALA A 17 -2.03 4.71 7.24
C ALA A 17 -1.81 3.96 5.91
N SER A 18 -1.33 2.72 5.96
CA SER A 18 -1.19 1.83 4.81
C SER A 18 -1.13 0.37 5.25
N ALA A 19 -1.57 -0.54 4.38
CA ALA A 19 -1.45 -1.98 4.56
C ALA A 19 -0.65 -2.58 3.40
N HIS A 20 0.28 -3.47 3.72
CA HIS A 20 1.24 -4.02 2.75
C HIS A 20 1.08 -5.54 2.67
N MET A 21 0.89 -6.06 1.46
CA MET A 21 0.78 -7.48 1.19
C MET A 21 1.97 -7.94 0.36
N VAL A 22 2.83 -8.76 0.96
CA VAL A 22 4.12 -9.17 0.41
C VAL A 22 4.21 -10.68 0.18
N ASP A 23 5.11 -11.12 -0.70
CA ASP A 23 5.42 -12.55 -0.91
C ASP A 23 6.44 -13.04 0.12
N GLY A 24 5.96 -13.80 1.12
CA GLY A 24 6.79 -14.36 2.19
C GLY A 24 7.87 -15.35 1.75
N ARG A 25 7.89 -15.79 0.48
CA ARG A 25 8.96 -16.66 -0.05
C ARG A 25 10.24 -15.89 -0.38
N VAL A 26 10.16 -14.57 -0.52
CA VAL A 26 11.33 -13.72 -0.76
C VAL A 26 12.10 -13.56 0.57
N PRO A 27 13.40 -13.90 0.62
CA PRO A 27 14.20 -13.70 1.83
C PRO A 27 14.20 -12.23 2.26
N HIS A 28 14.00 -11.99 3.55
CA HIS A 28 14.01 -10.65 4.14
C HIS A 28 12.96 -9.68 3.56
N VAL A 29 11.86 -10.19 2.99
CA VAL A 29 10.83 -9.36 2.34
C VAL A 29 10.29 -8.22 3.20
N VAL A 30 10.22 -8.40 4.53
CA VAL A 30 9.79 -7.35 5.46
C VAL A 30 10.78 -6.18 5.48
N LEU A 31 12.10 -6.46 5.49
CA LEU A 31 13.11 -5.42 5.45
C LEU A 31 13.11 -4.71 4.11
N LEU A 32 12.96 -5.46 3.02
CA LEU A 32 12.91 -4.88 1.69
C LEU A 32 11.72 -3.93 1.54
N GLU A 33 10.52 -4.33 1.97
CA GLU A 33 9.32 -3.49 1.88
C GLU A 33 9.39 -2.22 2.75
N LEU A 34 10.09 -2.27 3.89
CA LEU A 34 10.19 -1.14 4.82
C LEU A 34 11.33 -0.17 4.50
N PHE A 35 12.41 -0.65 3.87
CA PHE A 35 13.65 0.11 3.69
C PHE A 35 14.01 0.31 2.22
N THR A 36 13.14 -0.07 1.28
CA THR A 36 13.35 0.17 -0.15
C THR A 36 12.04 0.58 -0.83
N ASP A 37 12.15 1.48 -1.81
CA ASP A 37 11.00 1.92 -2.63
C ASP A 37 10.79 1.00 -3.85
N ALA A 38 11.37 -0.20 -3.83
CA ALA A 38 11.29 -1.15 -4.94
C ALA A 38 9.87 -1.70 -5.18
N GLY A 39 8.93 -1.49 -4.25
CA GLY A 39 7.52 -1.88 -4.40
C GLY A 39 7.36 -3.38 -4.60
N ILE A 40 7.95 -4.19 -3.72
CA ILE A 40 8.05 -5.65 -3.91
C ILE A 40 6.70 -6.35 -3.62
N GLY A 41 5.77 -5.65 -2.97
CA GLY A 41 4.42 -6.11 -2.68
C GLY A 41 3.31 -5.24 -3.29
N THR A 42 2.10 -5.45 -2.77
CA THR A 42 0.96 -4.58 -3.02
C THR A 42 0.73 -3.70 -1.80
N MET A 43 0.71 -2.39 -2.01
CA MET A 43 0.40 -1.41 -0.97
C MET A 43 -1.04 -0.89 -1.13
N VAL A 44 -1.82 -1.01 -0.07
CA VAL A 44 -3.16 -0.44 0.03
C VAL A 44 -3.06 0.83 0.88
N ARG A 45 -3.56 1.94 0.34
CA ARG A 45 -3.60 3.25 1.00
C ARG A 45 -5.03 3.79 1.00
N PRO A 46 -5.39 4.70 1.91
CA PRO A 46 -6.63 5.46 1.80
C PRO A 46 -6.71 6.12 0.42
N ALA A 47 -7.92 6.20 -0.14
CA ALA A 47 -8.11 6.92 -1.39
C ALA A 47 -7.66 8.37 -1.22
N ASP A 48 -6.83 8.85 -2.15
CA ASP A 48 -6.43 10.25 -2.18
C ASP A 48 -7.68 11.12 -2.50
N PRO A 49 -8.08 12.03 -1.60
CA PRO A 49 -9.22 12.92 -1.85
C PRO A 49 -9.04 13.78 -3.11
N THR A 50 -7.80 14.03 -3.52
CA THR A 50 -7.43 14.80 -4.72
C THR A 50 -7.78 14.05 -6.00
N VAL A 51 -7.54 12.74 -6.01
CA VAL A 51 -7.90 11.84 -7.12
C VAL A 51 -9.42 11.68 -7.21
N ALA A 52 -10.11 11.58 -6.06
CA ALA A 52 -11.57 11.53 -6.02
C ALA A 52 -12.23 12.83 -6.51
N ALA A 53 -11.56 13.97 -6.31
CA ALA A 53 -12.00 15.29 -6.77
C ALA A 53 -11.61 15.62 -8.23
N GLY A 54 -10.89 14.73 -8.93
CA GLY A 54 -10.45 14.94 -10.31
C GLY A 54 -9.35 16.00 -10.47
N VAL A 55 -8.62 16.31 -9.40
CA VAL A 55 -7.50 17.25 -9.42
C VAL A 55 -6.24 16.52 -9.91
N PRO A 56 -5.52 17.04 -10.92
CA PRO A 56 -4.33 16.38 -11.45
C PRO A 56 -3.24 16.35 -10.37
N THR A 57 -2.81 15.14 -10.00
CA THR A 57 -1.73 14.92 -9.04
C THR A 57 -0.40 15.31 -9.70
N VAL A 58 0.32 16.24 -9.07
CA VAL A 58 1.76 16.43 -9.36
C VAL A 58 2.42 15.14 -8.88
N GLU A 59 3.08 14.41 -9.78
CA GLU A 59 3.80 13.19 -9.42
C GLU A 59 4.83 13.54 -8.33
N ASP A 60 4.56 13.10 -7.11
CA ASP A 60 5.51 13.15 -6.01
C ASP A 60 6.67 12.22 -6.37
N GLY A 61 7.72 12.81 -6.93
CA GLY A 61 9.04 12.22 -7.06
C GLY A 61 10.08 13.14 -6.41
N PRO A 62 11.27 12.61 -6.03
CA PRO A 62 11.85 11.33 -6.44
C PRO A 62 11.49 10.13 -5.56
#